data_AF-A0A4U1EPK3-F1
#
_entry.id   AF-A0A4U1EPK3-F1
#
_cell.length_a   1.000
_cell.length_b   1.000
_cell.length_c   1.000
_cell.angle_alpha   90.00
_cell.angle_beta   90.00
_cell.angle_gamma   90.00
#
_symmetry.space_group_name_H-M   'P 1'
#
loop_
_entity.id
_entity.type
_entity.pdbx_description
1 polymer ?
#
loop_
_entity_poly.entity_id
_entity_poly.type
_entity_poly.pdbx_seq_one_letter_code
_entity_poly.pdbx_strand_id
1 'polypeptide(L)'
;FQDLKLMEFYCEGNPLFLKQPVNAVKHKDIWSLQEITSRFIMNQLAEKDPFLMQAIEWYPQVRNIISQGRKCAICGKSFLTTWLECVEFFPPSK
;
A
#
# COMPACT_ATOMS: atom_id res chain seq x y z
N PHE A 1 1.51 -15.03 35.19
CA PHE A 1 2.34 -14.01 34.52
C PHE A 1 3.74 -13.83 35.12
N GLN A 2 3.99 -14.22 36.38
CA GLN A 2 5.30 -14.00 37.03
C GLN A 2 6.44 -14.96 36.61
N ASP A 3 6.16 -16.00 35.79
CA ASP A 3 7.17 -16.99 35.36
C ASP A 3 7.52 -16.97 33.86
N LEU A 4 7.08 -15.96 33.10
CA LEU A 4 7.40 -15.87 31.67
C LEU A 4 8.74 -15.19 31.45
N LYS A 5 9.81 -15.97 31.19
CA LYS A 5 11.12 -15.49 30.69
C LYS A 5 11.04 -15.10 29.21
N LEU A 6 10.13 -14.20 28.85
CA LEU A 6 10.02 -13.69 27.48
C LEU A 6 11.13 -12.66 27.26
N MET A 7 12.28 -13.10 26.72
CA MET A 7 13.39 -12.20 26.37
C MET A 7 13.13 -11.42 25.08
N GLU A 8 12.29 -11.95 24.19
CA GLU A 8 11.95 -11.34 22.92
C GLU A 8 10.46 -11.53 22.62
N PHE A 9 9.84 -10.55 21.99
CA PHE A 9 8.44 -10.59 21.60
C PHE A 9 8.33 -10.35 20.10
N TYR A 10 8.12 -11.42 19.33
CA TYR A 10 7.99 -11.32 17.88
C TYR A 10 6.63 -10.70 17.53
N CYS A 11 6.66 -9.55 16.85
CA CYS A 11 5.46 -8.85 16.41
C CYS A 11 4.81 -9.54 15.19
N GLU A 12 5.63 -10.09 14.29
CA GLU A 12 5.14 -10.78 13.09
C GLU A 12 4.58 -12.16 13.44
N GLY A 13 3.34 -12.44 13.02
CA GLY A 13 2.73 -13.77 13.21
C GLY A 13 2.13 -14.05 14.59
N ASN A 14 2.35 -13.20 15.58
CA ASN A 14 1.82 -13.40 16.93
C ASN A 14 0.29 -13.17 16.98
N PRO A 15 -0.50 -14.18 17.41
CA PRO A 15 -1.97 -14.13 17.39
C PRO A 15 -2.57 -13.23 18.48
N LEU A 16 -1.78 -12.81 19.47
CA LEU A 16 -2.21 -11.92 20.54
C LEU A 16 -2.22 -10.45 20.11
N PHE A 17 -1.53 -10.10 19.02
CA PHE A 17 -1.59 -8.76 18.47
C PHE A 17 -2.83 -8.57 17.60
N LEU A 18 -3.57 -7.51 17.89
CA LEU A 18 -4.51 -6.93 16.96
C LEU A 18 -3.72 -6.37 15.77
N LYS A 19 -3.78 -7.06 14.63
CA LYS A 19 -3.20 -6.62 13.35
C LYS A 19 -4.04 -5.50 12.72
N GLN A 20 -4.28 -4.44 13.50
CA GLN A 20 -5.01 -3.27 13.02
C GLN A 20 -4.02 -2.26 12.46
N PRO A 21 -4.21 -1.81 11.22
CA PRO A 21 -3.31 -0.83 10.62
C PRO A 21 -3.49 0.53 11.31
N VAL A 22 -2.38 1.14 11.70
CA VAL A 22 -2.36 2.52 12.19
C VAL A 22 -2.22 3.45 10.99
N ASN A 23 -3.01 4.51 10.94
CA ASN A 23 -2.91 5.50 9.88
C ASN A 23 -1.65 6.35 10.09
N ALA A 24 -0.75 6.34 9.11
CA ALA A 24 0.35 7.29 9.06
C ALA A 24 -0.17 8.73 8.97
N VAL A 25 0.52 9.67 9.62
CA VAL A 25 0.29 11.11 9.43
C VAL A 25 0.63 11.43 7.98
N LYS A 26 -0.37 11.85 7.21
CA LYS A 26 -0.20 12.19 5.79
C LYS A 26 0.31 13.62 5.69
N HIS A 27 1.52 13.80 5.17
CA HIS A 27 1.91 15.09 4.61
C HIS A 27 1.16 15.32 3.29
N LYS A 28 0.92 16.59 2.96
CA LYS A 28 0.21 16.97 1.73
C LYS A 28 1.16 16.84 0.55
N ASP A 29 1.43 15.61 0.14
CA ASP A 29 2.31 15.34 -0.99
C ASP A 29 1.55 15.54 -2.31
N ILE A 30 2.17 16.27 -3.23
CA ILE A 30 1.67 16.42 -4.59
C ILE A 30 2.00 15.13 -5.33
N TRP A 31 0.98 14.36 -5.72
CA TRP A 31 1.17 13.17 -6.52
C TRP A 31 1.71 13.52 -7.90
N SER A 32 2.62 12.69 -8.40
CA SER A 32 3.03 12.78 -9.80
C SER A 32 1.82 12.53 -10.71
N LEU A 33 1.84 13.11 -11.91
CA LEU A 33 0.80 12.84 -12.91
C LEU A 33 0.68 11.33 -13.18
N GLN A 34 1.80 10.61 -13.23
CA GLN A 34 1.80 9.16 -13.39
C GLN A 34 1.02 8.45 -12.28
N GLU A 35 1.22 8.83 -11.01
CA GLU A 35 0.50 8.24 -9.89
C GLU A 35 -1.01 8.54 -9.98
N ILE A 36 -1.38 9.79 -10.28
CA ILE A 36 -2.79 10.20 -10.43
C ILE A 36 -3.46 9.40 -11.57
N THR A 37 -2.86 9.39 -12.75
CA THR A 37 -3.39 8.70 -13.93
C THR A 37 -3.48 7.21 -13.70
N SER A 38 -2.47 6.60 -13.07
CA SER A 38 -2.47 5.16 -12.88
C SER A 38 -3.50 4.72 -11.85
N ARG A 39 -3.71 5.50 -10.79
CA ARG A 39 -4.81 5.27 -9.83
C ARG A 39 -6.16 5.26 -10.54
N PHE A 40 -6.39 6.21 -11.43
CA PHE A 40 -7.62 6.28 -12.21
C PHE A 40 -7.80 5.02 -13.07
N ILE A 41 -6.81 4.69 -13.90
CA ILE A 41 -6.86 3.54 -14.81
C ILE A 41 -7.09 2.23 -14.03
N MET A 42 -6.31 1.98 -12.98
CA MET A 42 -6.44 0.74 -12.20
C MET A 42 -7.81 0.59 -11.54
N ASN A 43 -8.38 1.68 -11.01
CA ASN A 43 -9.70 1.61 -10.37
C ASN A 43 -10.81 1.41 -11.42
N GLN A 44 -10.74 2.05 -12.58
CA GLN A 44 -11.70 1.83 -13.66
C GLN A 44 -11.61 0.41 -14.26
N LEU A 45 -10.41 -0.15 -14.38
CA LEU A 45 -10.22 -1.55 -14.77
C LEU A 45 -10.81 -2.51 -13.72
N ALA A 46 -10.71 -2.19 -12.43
CA ALA A 46 -11.36 -2.96 -11.37
C ALA A 46 -12.90 -2.89 -11.46
N GLU A 47 -13.44 -1.78 -11.93
CA GLU A 47 -14.87 -1.57 -12.24
C GLU A 47 -15.28 -2.19 -13.60
N LYS A 48 -14.33 -2.80 -14.33
CA LYS A 48 -14.53 -3.41 -15.65
C LYS A 48 -15.03 -2.42 -16.71
N ASP A 49 -14.48 -1.21 -16.69
CA ASP A 49 -14.75 -0.24 -17.75
C ASP A 49 -14.37 -0.83 -19.13
N PRO A 50 -15.34 -1.00 -20.06
CA PRO A 50 -15.12 -1.73 -21.30
C PRO A 50 -14.13 -1.01 -22.23
N PHE A 51 -14.10 0.32 -22.20
CA PHE A 51 -13.21 1.11 -23.03
C PHE A 51 -11.75 0.92 -22.60
N LEU A 52 -11.47 1.04 -21.30
CA LEU A 52 -10.13 0.84 -20.76
C LEU A 52 -9.68 -0.61 -20.84
N MET A 53 -10.58 -1.58 -20.65
CA MET A 53 -10.26 -3.00 -20.86
C MET A 53 -9.79 -3.29 -22.28
N GLN A 54 -10.39 -2.64 -23.30
CA GLN A 54 -9.91 -2.79 -24.67
C GLN A 54 -8.63 -1.97 -24.91
N ALA A 55 -8.59 -0.72 -24.44
CA ALA A 55 -7.46 0.18 -24.67
C ALA A 55 -6.15 -0.38 -24.09
N ILE A 56 -6.18 -1.00 -22.90
CA ILE A 56 -4.97 -1.47 -22.22
C ILE A 56 -4.20 -2.55 -23.02
N GLU A 57 -4.90 -3.32 -23.85
CA GLU A 57 -4.27 -4.33 -24.71
C GLU A 57 -3.38 -3.69 -25.79
N TRP A 58 -3.67 -2.45 -26.20
CA TRP A 58 -2.89 -1.71 -27.19
C TRP A 58 -1.69 -0.98 -26.59
N TYR A 59 -1.60 -0.87 -25.26
CA TYR A 59 -0.55 -0.11 -24.57
C TYR A 59 0.21 -0.98 -23.56
N PRO A 60 1.10 -1.89 -24.04
CA PRO A 60 1.81 -2.84 -23.17
C PRO A 60 2.68 -2.16 -22.12
N GLN A 61 3.24 -0.99 -22.42
CA GLN A 61 3.97 -0.17 -21.44
C GLN A 61 3.11 0.25 -20.25
N VAL A 62 1.86 0.64 -20.49
CA VAL A 62 0.92 1.03 -19.43
C VAL A 62 0.54 -0.20 -18.62
N ARG A 63 0.26 -1.33 -19.29
CA ARG A 63 0.01 -2.63 -18.64
C ARG A 63 1.15 -3.03 -17.71
N ASN A 64 2.40 -2.90 -18.15
CA ASN A 64 3.57 -3.18 -17.32
C ASN A 64 3.64 -2.27 -16.10
N ILE A 65 3.42 -0.97 -16.26
CA ILE A 65 3.41 0.00 -15.14
C ILE A 65 2.32 -0.39 -14.14
N ILE A 66 1.07 -0.52 -14.57
CA ILE A 66 -0.04 -0.76 -13.64
C ILE A 66 -0.01 -2.17 -13.01
N SER A 67 0.70 -3.13 -13.62
CA SER A 67 0.91 -4.46 -13.03
C SER A 67 1.72 -4.42 -11.72
N GLN A 68 2.50 -3.37 -11.51
CA GLN A 68 3.25 -3.13 -10.27
C GLN A 68 2.39 -2.48 -9.18
N GLY A 69 1.16 -2.09 -9.51
CA GLY A 69 0.23 -1.44 -8.60
C GLY A 69 -0.17 -2.32 -7.42
N ARG A 70 -0.48 -1.68 -6.30
CA ARG A 70 -0.90 -2.30 -5.04
C ARG A 70 -2.26 -1.76 -4.62
N LYS A 71 -2.91 -2.45 -3.68
CA LYS A 71 -4.16 -1.98 -3.05
C LYS A 71 -3.90 -1.45 -1.65
N CYS A 72 -4.51 -0.32 -1.32
CA CYS A 72 -4.46 0.23 0.03
C CYS A 72 -5.22 -0.68 0.98
N ALA A 73 -4.57 -1.16 2.05
CA ALA A 73 -5.21 -1.99 3.07
C ALA A 73 -6.32 -1.26 3.86
N ILE A 74 -6.33 0.08 3.84
CA ILE A 74 -7.33 0.91 4.52
C ILE A 74 -8.57 1.13 3.65
N CYS A 75 -8.40 1.64 2.43
CA CYS A 75 -9.51 2.07 1.58
C CYS A 75 -9.74 1.21 0.34
N GLY A 76 -8.93 0.17 0.11
CA GLY A 76 -9.04 -0.74 -1.04
C GLY A 76 -8.63 -0.15 -2.39
N LYS A 77 -8.45 1.17 -2.50
CA LYS A 77 -8.08 1.85 -3.74
C LYS A 77 -6.66 1.49 -4.19
N SER A 78 -6.46 1.46 -5.50
CA SER A 78 -5.17 1.16 -6.11
C SER A 78 -4.19 2.34 -5.97
N PHE A 79 -2.89 2.03 -5.98
CA PHE A 79 -1.77 2.99 -5.98
C PHE A 79 -0.52 2.34 -6.60
N LEU A 80 0.43 3.14 -7.07
CA LEU A 80 1.66 2.62 -7.71
C LEU A 80 2.88 2.79 -6.82
N THR A 81 3.09 3.99 -6.31
CA THR A 81 4.23 4.28 -5.42
C THR A 81 3.92 3.92 -3.97
N THR A 82 4.82 3.16 -3.34
CA THR A 82 4.73 2.88 -1.90
C THR A 82 5.12 4.16 -1.15
N TRP A 83 4.16 4.77 -0.45
CA TRP A 83 4.40 5.90 0.45
C TRP A 83 5.03 5.37 1.74
N LEU A 84 6.30 4.96 1.67
CA LEU A 84 7.12 4.57 2.81
C LEU A 84 8.01 5.74 3.21
N GLU A 85 7.40 6.88 3.53
CA GLU A 85 8.08 8.04 4.13
C GLU A 85 7.71 8.21 5.61
N CYS A 86 6.79 7.38 6.13
CA CYS A 86 6.12 7.63 7.40
C CYS A 86 6.58 6.75 8.58
N VAL A 87 7.72 6.07 8.45
CA VAL A 87 8.30 5.28 9.55
C VAL A 87 9.71 5.76 9.84
N GLU A 88 9.87 6.45 10.96
CA GLU A 88 11.16 6.76 11.55
C GLU A 88 11.46 5.67 12.59
N PHE A 89 12.50 4.88 12.33
CA PHE A 89 12.97 3.89 13.30
C PHE A 89 13.76 4.62 14.38
N PHE A 90 13.16 4.82 15.55
CA PHE A 90 13.88 5.33 16.70
C PHE A 90 14.76 4.24 17.31
N PRO A 91 16.03 4.52 17.61
CA PRO A 91 16.83 3.61 18.42
C PRO A 91 16.19 3.48 19.81
N PRO A 92 16.26 2.29 20.44
CA PRO A 92 15.74 2.11 21.80
C PRO A 92 16.44 3.08 22.76
N SER A 93 15.66 3.70 23.65
CA SER A 93 16.20 4.49 24.75
C SER A 93 17.18 3.65 25.56
N LYS A 94 18.38 4.18 25.81
CA LYS A 94 19.41 3.54 26.63
C LYS A 94 18.94 3.27 28.05
#